data_AF-A0A971SDP2-F1
#
_entry.id   AF-A0A971SDP2-F1
#
_cell.length_a   1.000
_cell.length_b   1.000
_cell.length_c   1.000
_cell.angle_alpha   90.00
_cell.angle_beta   90.00
_cell.angle_gamma   90.00
#
_symmetry.space_group_name_H-M   'P 1'
#
loop_
_entity.id
_entity.type
_entity.pdbx_description
1 polymer ?
#
loop_
_entity_poly.entity_id
_entity_poly.type
_entity_poly.pdbx_seq_one_letter_code
_entity_poly.pdbx_strand_id
1 'polypeptide(L)' 'MKKVLVVAPHPDDETLGCGGTLLKHKASGDKIHWLIVTGIDEEAGY' A
#
# COMPACT_ATOMS: atom_id res chain seq x y z
N MET A 1 -2.13 -8.71 -17.47
CA MET A 1 -1.39 -7.92 -16.48
C MET A 1 -2.09 -6.60 -16.26
N LYS A 2 -2.79 -6.46 -15.13
CA LYS A 2 -3.45 -5.21 -14.72
C LYS A 2 -2.47 -4.33 -13.93
N LYS A 3 -2.80 -3.04 -13.81
CA LYS A 3 -2.12 -2.09 -12.92
C LYS A 3 -3.04 -1.83 -11.73
N VAL A 4 -2.53 -2.01 -10.52
CA VAL A 4 -3.25 -1.81 -9.26
C VAL A 4 -2.54 -0.70 -8.50
N LEU A 5 -3.28 0.34 -8.11
CA LEU A 5 -2.81 1.39 -7.22
C LEU A 5 -3.53 1.22 -5.88
N VAL A 6 -2.76 1.10 -4.81
CA VAL A 6 -3.26 1.29 -3.45
C VAL A 6 -3.00 2.71 -3.01
N VAL A 7 -3.97 3.31 -2.36
CA VAL A 7 -3.86 4.60 -1.69
C VAL A 7 -4.10 4.35 -0.21
N ALA A 8 -3.12 4.71 0.62
CA ALA A 8 -3.18 4.51 2.06
C ALA A 8 -2.73 5.79 2.79
N PRO A 9 -3.43 6.20 3.86
CA PRO A 9 -3.08 7.42 4.58
C PRO A 9 -1.71 7.29 5.27
N HIS A 10 -1.44 6.19 5.97
CA HIS A 10 -0.17 5.94 6.67
C HIS A 10 0.53 4.67 6.15
N PRO A 11 1.85 4.51 6.41
CA PRO A 11 2.56 3.29 6.04
C PRO A 11 2.18 2.15 7.00
N ASP A 12 1.37 1.19 6.53
CA ASP A 12 0.88 -0.05 7.20
C ASP A 12 -0.62 -0.29 6.92
N ASP A 13 -1.38 0.79 6.72
CA ASP A 13 -2.82 0.78 6.43
C ASP A 13 -3.16 -0.14 5.24
N GLU A 14 -2.31 -0.21 4.22
CA GLU A 14 -2.53 -1.10 3.07
C GLU A 14 -2.33 -2.57 3.43
N THR A 15 -1.39 -2.86 4.33
CA THR A 15 -1.09 -4.21 4.80
C THR A 15 -2.23 -4.71 5.70
N LEU A 16 -2.70 -3.87 6.63
CA LEU A 16 -3.80 -4.20 7.55
C LEU A 16 -5.18 -4.20 6.87
N GLY A 17 -5.42 -3.26 5.95
CA GLY A 17 -6.72 -3.10 5.30
C GLY A 17 -6.92 -4.04 4.11
N CYS A 18 -6.00 -4.03 3.14
CA CYS A 18 -6.19 -4.73 1.86
C CYS A 18 -5.04 -5.69 1.49
N GLY A 19 -4.16 -6.02 2.43
CA GLY A 19 -2.96 -6.83 2.18
C GLY A 19 -3.26 -8.17 1.50
N GLY A 20 -4.32 -8.86 1.92
CA GLY A 20 -4.77 -10.11 1.27
C GLY A 20 -5.14 -9.92 -0.20
N THR A 21 -5.79 -8.81 -0.55
CA THR A 21 -6.14 -8.45 -1.93
C THR A 21 -4.88 -8.13 -2.75
N LEU A 22 -3.91 -7.42 -2.17
CA LEU A 22 -2.62 -7.17 -2.81
C LEU A 22 -1.87 -8.47 -3.10
N LEU A 23 -1.84 -9.42 -2.16
CA LEU A 23 -1.23 -10.73 -2.39
C LEU A 23 -1.94 -11.52 -3.50
N LYS A 24 -3.27 -11.45 -3.59
CA LYS A 24 -4.03 -12.06 -4.69
C LYS A 24 -3.65 -11.46 -6.05
N HIS A 25 -3.51 -10.14 -6.14
CA HIS A 25 -3.07 -9.47 -7.37
C HIS A 25 -1.62 -9.81 -7.73
N LYS A 26 -0.73 -9.88 -6.73
CA LYS A 26 0.66 -10.31 -6.90
C LYS A 26 0.73 -11.72 -7.47
N ALA A 27 -0.05 -12.66 -6.91
CA ALA A 27 -0.15 -14.04 -7.41
C ALA A 27 -0.73 -14.12 -8.83
N SER A 28 -1.58 -13.17 -9.22
CA SER A 28 -2.14 -13.06 -10.57
C SER A 28 -1.18 -12.41 -11.59
N GLY A 29 0.03 -12.02 -11.17
CA GLY A 29 1.01 -11.34 -12.02
C GLY A 29 0.67 -9.88 -12.33
N ASP A 30 -0.21 -9.25 -11.54
CA ASP A 30 -0.54 -7.84 -11.70
C ASP A 30 0.57 -6.93 -11.14
N LYS A 31 0.72 -5.75 -11.74
CA LYS A 31 1.70 -4.75 -11.29
C LYS A 31 1.07 -3.86 -10.23
N ILE A 32 1.62 -3.93 -9.02
CA ILE A 32 1.13 -3.20 -7.86
C ILE A 32 1.99 -1.96 -7.63
N HIS A 33 1.33 -0.85 -7.30
CA HIS A 33 1.91 0.43 -6.94
C HIS A 33 1.29 0.93 -5.63
N TRP A 34 2.08 1.64 -4.84
CA TRP A 34 1.64 2.26 -3.59
C TRP A 34 1.73 3.77 -3.67
N LEU A 35 0.66 4.44 -3.22
CA LEU A 35 0.65 5.85 -2.86
C LEU A 35 0.35 5.92 -1.35
N ILE A 36 1.41 6.08 -0.57
CA ILE A 36 1.30 6.33 0.86
C ILE A 36 1.31 7.86 1.04
N VAL A 37 0.26 8.40 1.67
CA VAL A 37 0.00 9.84 1.68
C VAL A 37 0.84 10.57 2.73
N THR A 38 1.10 9.91 3.87
CA THR A 38 1.89 10.45 4.97
C THR A 38 3.04 9.51 5.32
N GLY A 39 4.07 10.04 5.96
CA GLY A 39 5.20 9.27 6.48
C GLY A 39 5.37 9.51 7.97
N ILE A 40 6.11 8.62 8.62
CA ILE A 40 6.61 8.82 9.98
C ILE A 40 7.81 9.76 9.88
N ASP A 41 7.80 10.83 10.67
CA ASP A 41 8.83 11.85 10.68
C ASP A 41 9.09 12.30 12.13
N GLU A 42 10.34 12.17 12.57
CA GLU A 42 10.77 12.57 13.91
C GLU A 42 10.58 14.07 14.13
N GLU A 43 10.72 14.90 13.09
CA GLU A 43 10.48 16.34 13.17
C GLU A 43 8.98 16.68 13.33
N ALA A 44 8.11 15.78 12.86
CA ALA A 44 6.66 15.87 13.06
C ALA A 44 6.19 15.25 14.39
N GLY A 45 7.10 14.73 15.20
CA GLY A 45 6.84 14.23 16.55
C GLY A 45 6.48 12.75 16.66
N TYR A 46 6.87 11.93 15.68
CA TYR A 46 6.64 10.47 15.66
C TYR A 46 7.93 9.66 15.64
#